data_AF-A0A2E4ESH0-F1
#
_entry.id   AF-A0A2E4ESH0-F1
#
_cell.length_a   1.000
_cell.length_b   1.000
_cell.length_c   1.000
_cell.angle_alpha   90.00
_cell.angle_beta   90.00
_cell.angle_gamma   90.00
#
_symmetry.space_group_name_H-M   'P 1'
#
loop_
_entity.id
_entity.type
_entity.pdbx_description
1 polymer ?
#
loop_
_entity_poly.entity_id
_entity_poly.type
_entity_poly.pdbx_seq_one_letter_code
_entity_poly.pdbx_strand_id
1 'polypeptide(L)'
;MSDFNSFRNAVLTNDDLQDEVMSIINTATRNGSGMGDGIATLGMKHNYYFTSEEVYAHGDFLGQDGDLTDFELELISGGQRGSIRGC
;
A
#
# COMPACT_ATOMS: atom_id res chain seq x y z
N MET A 1 5.32 0.79 -20.67
CA MET A 1 4.58 0.83 -19.39
C MET A 1 5.28 -0.16 -18.47
N SER A 2 5.74 0.27 -17.29
CA SER A 2 6.34 -0.66 -16.31
C SER A 2 5.24 -1.50 -15.67
N ASP A 3 5.53 -2.76 -15.36
CA ASP A 3 4.63 -3.65 -14.63
C ASP A 3 4.21 -3.05 -13.28
N PHE A 4 5.09 -2.27 -12.65
CA PHE A 4 4.78 -1.52 -11.43
C PHE A 4 3.65 -0.49 -11.64
N ASN A 5 3.65 0.24 -12.76
CA ASN A 5 2.58 1.21 -13.04
C ASN A 5 1.24 0.53 -13.33
N SER A 6 1.27 -0.63 -13.98
CA SER A 6 0.08 -1.43 -14.21
C SER A 6 -0.47 -1.98 -12.88
N PHE A 7 0.41 -2.47 -12.00
CA PHE A 7 0.06 -2.89 -10.64
C PHE A 7 -0.55 -1.74 -9.84
N ARG A 8 0.09 -0.55 -9.86
CA ARG A 8 -0.42 0.65 -9.19
C ARG A 8 -1.86 0.97 -9.63
N ASN A 9 -2.10 0.96 -10.93
CA ASN A 9 -3.43 1.23 -11.48
C ASN A 9 -4.44 0.13 -11.12
N ALA A 10 -3.99 -1.13 -11.08
CA ALA A 10 -4.82 -2.25 -10.65
C ALA A 10 -5.21 -2.14 -9.18
N VAL A 11 -4.27 -1.78 -8.30
CA VAL A 11 -4.56 -1.51 -6.88
C VAL A 11 -5.57 -0.37 -6.78
N LEU A 12 -5.38 0.76 -7.47
CA LEU A 12 -6.33 1.89 -7.42
C LEU A 12 -7.74 1.58 -7.95
N THR A 13 -7.88 0.54 -8.78
CA THR A 13 -9.17 0.17 -9.40
C THR A 13 -9.81 -1.08 -8.80
N ASN A 14 -9.12 -1.77 -7.89
CA ASN A 14 -9.56 -3.04 -7.32
C ASN A 14 -9.39 -3.04 -5.80
N ASP A 15 -10.53 -3.07 -5.09
CA ASP A 15 -10.58 -3.06 -3.62
C ASP A 15 -9.93 -4.31 -3.00
N ASP A 16 -10.04 -5.49 -3.62
CA ASP A 16 -9.40 -6.72 -3.11
C ASP A 16 -7.87 -6.60 -3.12
N LEU A 17 -7.32 -5.96 -4.17
CA LEU A 17 -5.89 -5.70 -4.27
C LEU A 17 -5.42 -4.67 -3.23
N GLN A 18 -6.25 -3.67 -2.96
CA GLN A 18 -5.96 -2.68 -1.91
C GLN A 18 -5.90 -3.37 -0.55
N ASP A 19 -6.88 -4.22 -0.22
CA ASP A 19 -6.92 -4.97 1.03
C ASP A 19 -5.68 -5.89 1.20
N GLU A 20 -5.26 -6.57 0.13
CA GLU A 20 -4.04 -7.39 0.16
C GLU A 20 -2.78 -6.54 0.38
N VAL A 21 -2.63 -5.42 -0.33
CA VAL A 21 -1.51 -4.48 -0.13
C VAL A 21 -1.50 -3.98 1.32
N MET A 22 -2.64 -3.54 1.85
CA MET A 22 -2.78 -3.04 3.22
C MET A 22 -2.38 -4.10 4.26
N SER A 23 -2.80 -5.36 4.06
CA SER A 23 -2.45 -6.47 4.96
C SER A 23 -0.95 -6.71 5.02
N ILE A 24 -0.29 -6.65 3.86
CA ILE A 24 1.17 -6.80 3.75
C ILE A 24 1.88 -5.65 4.44
N ILE A 25 1.43 -4.42 4.22
CA ILE A 25 1.99 -3.23 4.87
C ILE A 25 1.83 -3.32 6.38
N ASN A 26 0.63 -3.63 6.89
CA ASN A 26 0.36 -3.77 8.32
C ASN A 26 1.26 -4.85 8.95
N THR A 27 1.43 -5.98 8.26
CA THR A 27 2.32 -7.06 8.70
C THR A 27 3.79 -6.62 8.71
N ALA A 28 4.25 -5.95 7.66
CA ALA A 28 5.62 -5.44 7.55
C ALA A 28 5.92 -4.34 8.58
N THR A 29 4.97 -3.43 8.82
CA THR A 29 5.06 -2.38 9.85
C THR A 29 5.12 -2.99 11.25
N ARG A 30 4.30 -4.02 11.54
CA ARG A 30 4.35 -4.76 12.80
C ARG A 30 5.66 -5.53 12.99
N ASN A 31 6.21 -6.09 11.92
CA ASN A 31 7.48 -6.83 11.96
C ASN A 31 8.73 -5.94 11.82
N GLY A 32 8.57 -4.67 11.44
CA GLY A 32 9.64 -3.69 11.27
C GLY A 32 10.53 -3.88 10.03
N SER A 33 10.26 -4.87 9.18
CA SER A 33 10.95 -5.06 7.89
C SER A 33 10.12 -5.90 6.91
N GLY A 34 10.44 -5.86 5.62
CA GLY A 34 9.83 -6.72 4.60
C GLY A 34 8.65 -6.12 3.81
N MET A 35 8.43 -4.80 3.87
CA MET A 35 7.34 -4.15 3.13
C MET A 35 7.55 -4.22 1.62
N GLY A 36 8.75 -3.85 1.15
CA GLY A 36 9.08 -3.93 -0.28
C GLY A 36 9.02 -5.37 -0.82
N ASP A 37 9.47 -6.34 -0.03
CA ASP A 37 9.46 -7.77 -0.40
C ASP A 37 8.03 -8.34 -0.46
N GLY A 38 7.19 -7.96 0.50
CA GLY A 38 5.79 -8.35 0.51
C GLY A 38 5.01 -7.79 -0.69
N ILE A 39 5.18 -6.49 -1.01
CA ILE A 39 4.49 -5.89 -2.17
C ILE A 39 5.03 -6.46 -3.49
N ALA A 40 6.34 -6.70 -3.62
CA ALA A 40 6.92 -7.38 -4.78
C ALA A 40 6.33 -8.78 -4.96
N THR A 41 6.20 -9.54 -3.87
CA THR A 41 5.58 -10.87 -3.88
C THR A 41 4.11 -10.80 -4.29
N LEU A 42 3.36 -9.80 -3.80
CA LEU A 42 1.98 -9.58 -4.20
C LEU A 42 1.87 -9.26 -5.69
N GLY A 43 2.71 -8.36 -6.20
CA GLY A 43 2.83 -8.07 -7.62
C GLY A 43 3.00 -9.35 -8.44
N MET A 44 3.96 -10.21 -8.05
CA MET A 44 4.24 -11.46 -8.74
C MET A 44 3.03 -12.42 -8.74
N LYS A 45 2.28 -12.49 -7.63
CA LYS A 45 1.04 -13.28 -7.53
C LYS A 45 -0.02 -12.82 -8.53
N HIS A 46 -0.02 -11.54 -8.89
CA HIS A 46 -0.91 -10.93 -9.87
C HIS A 46 -0.31 -10.80 -11.28
N ASN A 47 0.81 -11.48 -11.57
CA ASN A 47 1.55 -11.45 -12.84
C ASN A 47 2.23 -10.11 -13.14
N TYR A 48 2.52 -9.31 -12.13
CA TYR A 48 3.36 -8.12 -12.24
C TYR A 48 4.77 -8.44 -11.73
N TYR A 49 5.78 -8.11 -12.52
CA TYR A 49 7.17 -8.41 -12.21
C TYR A 49 7.91 -7.12 -11.86
N PHE A 50 8.05 -6.84 -10.57
CA PHE A 50 8.84 -5.73 -10.07
C PHE A 50 9.58 -6.14 -8.79
N THR A 51 10.66 -5.44 -8.46
CA THR A 51 11.47 -5.75 -7.28
C THR A 51 11.05 -4.94 -6.06
N SER A 52 11.49 -5.38 -4.88
CA SER A 52 11.34 -4.60 -3.65
C SER A 52 12.05 -3.25 -3.74
N GLU A 53 13.13 -3.14 -4.51
CA GLU A 53 13.83 -1.88 -4.80
C GLU A 53 12.94 -0.93 -5.61
N GLU A 54 12.18 -1.42 -6.60
CA GLU A 54 11.21 -0.60 -7.33
C GLU A 54 10.07 -0.14 -6.42
N VAL A 55 9.60 -0.98 -5.49
CA VAL A 55 8.60 -0.58 -4.49
C VAL A 55 9.14 0.51 -3.58
N TYR A 56 10.38 0.40 -3.11
CA TYR A 56 11.01 1.42 -2.27
C TYR A 56 11.31 2.71 -3.05
N ALA A 57 11.78 2.59 -4.30
CA ALA A 57 12.02 3.73 -5.18
C ALA A 57 10.73 4.47 -5.55
N HIS A 58 9.62 3.74 -5.64
CA HIS A 58 8.28 4.26 -5.82
C HIS A 58 7.48 4.30 -4.51
N GLY A 59 8.16 4.37 -3.36
CA GLY A 59 7.54 4.44 -2.04
C GLY A 59 6.69 5.69 -1.81
N ASP A 60 6.74 6.65 -2.74
CA ASP A 60 5.76 7.72 -2.90
C ASP A 60 4.30 7.20 -2.97
N PHE A 61 4.10 6.03 -3.60
CA PHE A 61 2.81 5.32 -3.63
C PHE A 61 2.33 4.84 -2.25
N LEU A 62 3.21 4.87 -1.24
CA LEU A 62 2.98 4.36 0.11
C LEU A 62 3.01 5.47 1.17
N GLY A 63 3.20 6.74 0.76
CA GLY A 63 2.79 7.89 1.59
C GLY A 63 3.93 8.75 2.09
N GLN A 64 4.90 9.05 1.23
CA GLN A 64 6.01 9.95 1.60
C GLN A 64 5.80 11.42 1.22
N ASP A 65 5.06 11.74 0.17
CA ASP A 65 4.80 13.12 -0.24
C ASP A 65 3.33 13.50 -0.04
N GLY A 66 2.95 13.87 1.19
CA GLY A 66 1.93 14.89 1.54
C GLY A 66 0.48 14.82 1.02
N ASP A 67 0.20 14.06 -0.02
CA ASP A 67 -1.04 14.02 -0.79
C ASP A 67 -1.73 12.67 -0.53
N LEU A 68 -1.85 12.34 0.75
CA LEU A 68 -2.40 11.09 1.25
C LEU A 68 -3.80 10.84 0.64
N THR A 69 -3.89 10.02 -0.40
CA THR A 69 -5.15 9.72 -1.07
C THR A 69 -5.91 8.68 -0.27
N ASP A 70 -6.61 9.09 0.79
CA ASP A 70 -7.57 8.35 1.65
C ASP A 70 -7.14 6.97 2.24
N PHE A 71 -6.42 6.10 1.52
CA PHE A 71 -5.85 4.81 1.90
C PHE A 71 -4.75 4.89 2.98
N GLU A 72 -3.84 5.87 2.86
CA GLU A 72 -2.72 6.01 3.81
C GLU A 72 -3.16 6.62 5.15
N LEU A 73 -4.26 7.37 5.13
CA LEU A 73 -4.89 7.87 6.35
C LEU A 73 -5.39 6.71 7.21
N GLU A 74 -5.90 5.62 6.65
CA GLU A 74 -6.28 4.45 7.45
C GLU A 74 -5.08 3.63 7.93
N LEU A 75 -4.00 3.53 7.15
CA LEU A 75 -2.75 2.86 7.53
C LEU A 75 -2.07 3.51 8.74
N ILE A 76 -2.02 4.84 8.78
CA ILE A 76 -1.39 5.58 9.88
C ILE A 76 -2.40 5.85 11.02
N SER A 77 -3.67 6.09 10.71
CA SER A 77 -4.66 6.49 11.73
C SER A 77 -5.26 5.31 12.50
N GLY A 78 -5.12 4.06 12.07
CA GLY A 78 -5.67 2.92 12.80
C GLY A 78 -7.14 3.13 13.20
N GLY A 79 -8.04 3.26 12.21
CA GLY A 79 -9.48 3.06 12.43
C GLY A 79 -10.13 3.79 13.61
N GLN A 80 -9.87 5.10 13.80
CA GLN A 80 -10.62 5.91 14.78
C GLN A 80 -11.32 7.12 14.14
N ARG A 81 -11.96 6.92 12.99
CA ARG A 81 -12.99 7.84 12.47
C ARG A 81 -14.37 7.36 12.88
N GLY A 82 -14.60 7.36 14.19
CA GLY A 82 -15.89 7.09 14.80
C GLY A 82 -16.27 8.21 15.77
N SER A 83 -17.06 9.16 15.27
CA SER A 83 -17.85 10.13 16.03
C SER A 83 -17.17 11.43 16.46
N ILE A 84 -17.15 12.39 15.53
CA ILE A 84 -17.51 13.78 15.86
C ILE A 84 -18.93 13.76 16.43
N ARG A 85 -19.12 14.10 17.71
CA ARG A 85 -20.33 14.76 18.22
C ARG A 85 -20.06 15.35 19.60
N GLY A 86 -20.13 16.68 19.66
CA GLY A 86 -19.67 17.48 20.78
C GLY A 86 -20.52 17.42 22.04
N CYS A 87 -19.89 17.87 23.12
CA CYS A 87 -20.42 18.68 24.22
C CYS A 87 -19.23 19.44 24.81
#